data_AF-A0A1I1K9H1-F1
#
_entry.id   AF-A0A1I1K9H1-F1
#
_cell.length_a   1.000
_cell.length_b   1.000
_cell.length_c   1.000
_cell.angle_alpha   90.00
_cell.angle_beta   90.00
_cell.angle_gamma   90.00
#
_symmetry.space_group_name_H-M   'P 1'
#
loop_
_entity.id
_entity.type
_entity.pdbx_description
1 polymer ?
#
loop_
_entity_poly.entity_id
_entity_poly.type
_entity_poly.pdbx_seq_one_letter_code
_entity_poly.pdbx_strand_id
1 'polypeptide(L)'
;MATPRFLTLDDVAETLNVSWSQAYALVRRKELIAIQIGGRGQWRVERDELERFIQQKYAEARGTTPPPEPSRAEAGVEGRTQDA
;
A
#
# COMPACT_ATOMS: atom_id res chain seq x y z
N MET A 1 -20.64 5.89 -8.89
CA MET A 1 -20.41 4.58 -8.23
C MET A 1 -19.25 4.77 -7.26
N ALA A 2 -19.36 4.31 -6.02
CA ALA A 2 -18.27 4.47 -5.04
C ALA A 2 -17.13 3.49 -5.34
N THR A 3 -15.92 4.02 -5.52
CA THR A 3 -14.72 3.21 -5.75
C THR A 3 -14.28 2.56 -4.43
N PRO A 4 -14.06 1.23 -4.37
CA PRO A 4 -13.68 0.56 -3.12
C PRO A 4 -12.30 1.03 -2.64
N ARG A 5 -12.19 1.26 -1.32
CA ARG A 5 -10.95 1.69 -0.66
C ARG A 5 -9.89 0.57 -0.60
N PHE A 6 -10.34 -0.66 -0.34
CA PHE A 6 -9.49 -1.83 -0.23
C PHE A 6 -9.70 -2.75 -1.44
N LEU A 7 -8.58 -3.19 -2.00
CA LEU A 7 -8.47 -4.07 -3.15
C LEU A 7 -8.09 -5.48 -2.70
N THR A 8 -8.62 -6.48 -3.39
CA THR A 8 -8.15 -7.86 -3.29
C THR A 8 -6.84 -8.03 -4.08
N LEU A 9 -6.13 -9.14 -3.86
CA LEU A 9 -4.95 -9.45 -4.68
C LEU A 9 -5.31 -9.71 -6.15
N ASP A 10 -6.52 -10.20 -6.41
CA ASP A 10 -7.06 -10.35 -7.77
C ASP A 10 -7.23 -8.98 -8.45
N ASP A 11 -7.84 -8.00 -7.77
CA ASP A 11 -7.99 -6.64 -8.30
C ASP A 11 -6.63 -5.98 -8.58
N VAL A 12 -5.65 -6.21 -7.70
CA VAL A 12 -4.27 -5.70 -7.86
C VAL A 12 -3.59 -6.35 -9.05
N ALA A 13 -3.74 -7.68 -9.20
CA ALA A 13 -3.16 -8.42 -10.30
C ALA A 13 -3.73 -7.96 -11.65
N GLU A 14 -5.04 -7.72 -11.72
CA GLU A 14 -5.70 -7.15 -12.89
C GLU A 14 -5.19 -5.73 -13.18
N THR A 15 -5.13 -4.87 -12.16
CA THR A 15 -4.71 -3.47 -12.31
C THR A 15 -3.27 -3.35 -12.82
N LEU A 16 -2.35 -4.16 -12.30
CA LEU A 16 -0.94 -4.16 -12.70
C LEU A 16 -0.67 -5.04 -13.93
N ASN A 17 -1.68 -5.75 -14.44
CA ASN A 17 -1.57 -6.71 -15.52
C ASN A 17 -0.48 -7.78 -15.27
N VAL A 18 -0.52 -8.38 -14.08
CA VAL A 18 0.40 -9.45 -13.63
C VAL A 18 -0.39 -10.66 -13.15
N SER A 19 0.30 -11.79 -12.93
CA SER A 19 -0.35 -12.94 -12.30
C SER A 19 -0.66 -12.67 -10.82
N TRP A 20 -1.68 -13.35 -10.29
CA TRP A 20 -2.00 -13.32 -8.86
C TRP A 20 -0.80 -13.68 -7.98
N SER A 21 -0.04 -14.70 -8.37
CA SER A 21 1.17 -15.14 -7.66
C SER A 21 2.23 -14.04 -7.59
N GLN A 22 2.36 -13.20 -8.62
CA GLN A 22 3.26 -12.04 -8.60
C GLN A 22 2.74 -10.95 -7.66
N ALA A 23 1.45 -10.62 -7.70
CA ALA A 23 0.83 -9.67 -6.77
C ALA A 23 1.01 -10.12 -5.31
N TYR A 24 0.78 -11.40 -5.03
CA TYR A 24 1.03 -12.01 -3.73
C TYR A 24 2.51 -11.93 -3.31
N ALA A 25 3.43 -12.19 -4.23
CA ALA A 25 4.87 -12.10 -3.96
C ALA A 25 5.32 -10.68 -3.61
N LEU A 26 4.72 -9.63 -4.21
CA LEU A 26 4.99 -8.24 -3.84
C LEU A 26 4.61 -7.97 -2.38
N VAL A 27 3.42 -8.42 -1.96
CA VAL A 27 2.95 -8.28 -0.57
C VAL A 27 3.82 -9.09 0.39
N ARG A 28 4.13 -10.34 0.06
CA ARG A 28 4.97 -11.21 0.90
C ARG A 28 6.38 -10.67 1.09
N ARG A 29 6.94 -10.00 0.09
CA ARG A 29 8.26 -9.32 0.16
C ARG A 29 8.18 -7.94 0.81
N LYS A 30 6.99 -7.49 1.21
CA LYS A 30 6.72 -6.14 1.72
C LYS A 30 7.06 -5.02 0.73
N GLU A 31 7.09 -5.34 -0.57
CA GLU A 31 7.27 -4.34 -1.64
C GLU A 31 5.97 -3.57 -1.90
N LEU A 32 4.82 -4.20 -1.65
CA LEU A 32 3.51 -3.57 -1.68
C LEU A 32 2.86 -3.72 -0.30
N ILE A 33 2.48 -2.60 0.30
CA ILE A 33 1.86 -2.57 1.64
C ILE A 33 0.45 -3.14 1.56
N ALA A 34 0.18 -4.11 2.43
CA ALA A 34 -1.13 -4.74 2.54
C ALA A 34 -1.40 -5.14 3.99
N ILE A 35 -2.69 -5.17 4.35
CA ILE A 35 -3.15 -5.69 5.63
C ILE A 35 -3.70 -7.10 5.45
N GLN A 36 -3.46 -7.97 6.44
CA GLN A 36 -4.14 -9.26 6.51
C GLN A 36 -5.40 -9.11 7.37
N ILE A 37 -6.55 -9.44 6.79
CA ILE A 37 -7.83 -9.37 7.50
C ILE A 37 -8.23 -10.78 7.96
N GLY A 38 -8.26 -10.98 9.28
CA GLY A 38 -8.62 -12.24 9.91
C GLY A 38 -7.58 -13.36 9.71
N GLY A 39 -7.92 -14.58 10.13
CA GLY A 39 -7.01 -15.73 10.17
C GLY A 39 -6.97 -16.62 8.93
N ARG A 40 -7.52 -16.18 7.78
CA ARG A 40 -7.65 -17.00 6.56
C ARG A 40 -6.72 -16.58 5.41
N GLY A 41 -5.65 -15.84 5.71
CA GLY A 41 -4.69 -15.41 4.68
C GLY A 41 -5.28 -14.42 3.66
N GLN A 42 -6.36 -13.71 4.00
CA GLN A 42 -6.94 -12.70 3.13
C GLN A 42 -6.13 -11.41 3.22
N TRP A 43 -5.46 -11.06 2.13
CA TRP A 43 -4.76 -9.79 2.01
C TRP A 43 -5.66 -8.73 1.40
N ARG A 44 -5.54 -7.50 1.90
CA ARG A 44 -6.17 -6.31 1.34
C ARG A 44 -5.13 -5.23 1.14
N VAL A 45 -5.09 -4.69 -0.05
CA VAL A 45 -4.22 -3.57 -0.42
C VAL A 45 -5.09 -2.32 -0.42
N GLU A 46 -4.65 -1.28 0.26
CA GLU A 46 -5.33 0.01 0.15
C GLU A 46 -5.03 0.61 -1.23
N ARG A 47 -6.05 1.21 -1.87
CA ARG A 47 -5.90 1.83 -3.19
C ARG A 47 -4.76 2.84 -3.24
N ASP A 48 -4.67 3.69 -2.23
CA ASP A 48 -3.65 4.73 -2.16
C ASP A 48 -2.24 4.13 -2.03
N GLU A 49 -2.11 2.97 -1.36
CA GLU A 49 -0.83 2.24 -1.27
C GLU A 49 -0.44 1.59 -2.60
N LEU A 50 -1.41 1.06 -3.37
CA LEU A 50 -1.16 0.60 -4.73
C LEU A 50 -0.68 1.75 -5.64
N GLU A 51 -1.34 2.91 -5.54
CA GLU A 51 -0.95 4.09 -6.31
C GLU A 51 0.45 4.57 -5.93
N ARG A 52 0.76 4.65 -4.62
CA ARG A 52 2.11 4.98 -4.12
C ARG A 52 3.17 4.03 -4.67
N PHE A 53 2.89 2.73 -4.68
CA PHE A 53 3.78 1.73 -5.28
C PHE A 53 4.03 2.00 -6.77
N ILE A 54 2.98 2.28 -7.54
CA ILE A 54 3.09 2.60 -8.97
C ILE A 54 3.96 3.84 -9.17
N GLN A 55 3.72 4.91 -8.40
CA GLN A 55 4.52 6.14 -8.47
C GLN A 55 5.99 5.90 -8.15
N GLN A 56 6.27 5.13 -7.09
CA GLN A 56 7.62 4.73 -6.71
C GLN A 56 8.31 3.95 -7.86
N LYS A 57 7.62 3.00 -8.49
CA LYS A 57 8.16 2.24 -9.63
C LYS A 57 8.43 3.10 -10.85
N TYR A 58 7.56 4.05 -11.15
CA TYR A 58 7.84 5.01 -12.23
C TYR A 58 9.05 5.88 -11.93
N ALA A 59 9.25 6.25 -10.69
CA ALA A 59 10.33 7.15 -10.32
C ALA A 59 11.69 6.42 -10.27
N GLU A 60 11.71 5.17 -9.80
CA GLU A 60 12.83 4.23 -9.99
C GLU A 60 13.19 4.10 -11.48
N ALA A 61 12.19 3.87 -12.35
CA ALA A 61 12.41 3.74 -13.79
C ALA A 61 12.94 5.02 -14.45
N ARG A 62 12.59 6.20 -13.90
CA ARG A 62 13.11 7.51 -14.34
C ARG A 62 14.50 7.83 -13.76
N GLY A 63 15.05 7.01 -12.87
CA GLY A 63 16.30 7.30 -12.16
C GLY A 63 16.21 8.48 -11.19
N THR A 64 15.00 8.95 -10.91
CA THR A 64 14.72 9.99 -9.91
C THR A 64 13.98 9.29 -8.78
N THR A 65 14.70 8.66 -7.85
CA THR A 65 14.07 8.09 -6.66
C THR A 65 13.54 9.25 -5.80
N PRO A 66 12.21 9.45 -5.68
CA PRO A 66 11.68 10.46 -4.79
C PRO A 66 12.03 10.01 -3.37
N PRO A 67 12.33 10.97 -2.47
CA PRO A 67 12.54 10.63 -1.07
C PRO A 67 11.31 9.85 -0.57
N PRO A 68 11.49 8.77 0.22
CA PRO A 68 10.36 8.03 0.76
C PRO A 68 9.46 9.01 1.50
N GLU A 69 8.23 9.19 1.03
CA GLU A 69 7.27 10.01 1.76
C GLU A 69 7.06 9.38 3.14
N PRO A 70 7.18 10.15 4.24
CA PRO A 70 6.94 9.61 5.56
C PRO A 70 5.51 9.08 5.61
N SER A 71 5.39 7.78 5.92
CA SER A 71 4.12 7.17 6.27
C SER A 71 3.42 8.07 7.29
N ARG A 72 2.21 8.52 6.96
CA ARG A 72 1.40 9.43 7.79
C ARG A 72 1.08 8.88 9.19
N ALA A 73 1.52 7.66 9.51
CA ALA A 73 1.49 7.08 10.85
C ALA A 73 2.31 7.86 11.90
N GLU A 74 3.21 8.77 11.50
CA GLU A 74 4.04 9.54 12.46
C GLU A 74 3.44 10.91 12.87
N ALA A 75 2.31 11.34 12.30
CA ALA A 75 1.78 12.70 12.48
C ALA A 75 0.77 12.87 13.64
N GLY A 76 0.79 12.01 14.68
CA GLY A 76 -0.32 11.97 15.62
C GLY A 76 -0.04 11.52 17.05
N VAL A 77 1.10 11.88 17.67
CA VAL A 77 1.26 11.76 19.13
C VAL A 77 2.13 12.90 19.70
N GLU A 78 1.77 14.16 19.47
CA GLU A 78 2.29 15.27 20.28
C GLU A 78 1.15 16.25 20.59
N GLY A 79 0.88 16.46 21.88
CA GLY A 79 -0.02 17.52 22.35
C GLY A 79 -1.33 17.09 23.00
N ARG A 80 -1.31 16.19 23.98
CA ARG A 80 -2.31 16.27 25.07
C ARG A 80 -1.69 15.93 26.41
N THR A 81 -0.80 16.81 26.86
CA THR A 81 -0.51 16.95 28.28
C THR A 81 -1.04 18.31 28.71
N GLN A 82 -1.76 18.29 29.84
CA GLN A 82 -2.06 19.41 30.74
C GLN A 82 -3.41 20.13 30.53
N ASP A 83 -4.43 19.66 31.25
CA ASP A 83 -5.35 20.53 31.99
C ASP A 83 -5.96 19.78 33.19
N ALA A 84 -6.13 20.52 34.29
CA ALA A 84 -6.60 20.18 35.66
C ALA A 84 -5.62 19.49 36.64
#